data_AF-A0A1B8AH59-F1
#
_entry.id   AF-A0A1B8AH59-F1
#
_cell.length_a   1.000
_cell.length_b   1.000
_cell.length_c   1.000
_cell.angle_alpha   90.00
_cell.angle_beta   90.00
_cell.angle_gamma   90.00
#
_symmetry.space_group_name_H-M   'P 1'
#
loop_
_entity.id
_entity.type
_entity.pdbx_description
1 polymer ?
#
loop_
_entity_poly.entity_id
_entity_poly.type
_entity_poly.pdbx_seq_one_letter_code
_entity_poly.pdbx_strand_id
1 'polypeptide(L)'
;MQTETVIHPRSKFESNYGSLLIGRRCLVHERVHMGARPADLDTAKPGGIVLGDYVTIEAGSTIEAGGTEIGEGTVVQPGSIIRSGARIGKNCTITHMSDIAPGTVLPDNTVVFSNGTRRIDRREVSDSRKIALIKQLAILRKMIPSNPDKFK
;
A
#
# COMPACT_ATOMS: atom_id res chain seq x y z
N MET A 1 -9.02 -1.62 -21.00
CA MET A 1 -8.06 -1.08 -20.01
C MET A 1 -8.00 -2.06 -18.84
N GLN A 2 -7.06 -3.00 -18.83
CA GLN A 2 -6.93 -3.96 -17.73
C GLN A 2 -6.07 -3.34 -16.61
N THR A 3 -6.64 -3.23 -15.43
CA THR A 3 -5.92 -2.94 -14.19
C THR A 3 -5.22 -4.22 -13.74
N GLU A 4 -3.91 -4.32 -13.96
CA GLU A 4 -3.11 -5.52 -13.65
C GLU A 4 -2.77 -5.60 -12.14
N THR A 5 -3.75 -5.37 -11.28
CA THR A 5 -3.56 -5.41 -9.83
C THR A 5 -3.81 -6.82 -9.32
N VAL A 6 -2.91 -7.34 -8.49
CA VAL A 6 -3.01 -8.69 -7.92
C VAL A 6 -3.32 -8.58 -6.44
N ILE A 7 -4.39 -9.27 -6.04
CA ILE A 7 -4.85 -9.33 -4.66
C ILE A 7 -4.75 -10.78 -4.20
N HIS A 8 -4.01 -11.01 -3.13
CA HIS A 8 -3.84 -12.33 -2.54
C HIS A 8 -5.04 -12.73 -1.68
N PRO A 9 -5.31 -14.05 -1.51
CA PRO A 9 -6.37 -14.51 -0.63
C PRO A 9 -6.23 -14.00 0.81
N ARG A 10 -7.37 -13.92 1.52
CA ARG A 10 -7.47 -13.45 2.92
C ARG A 10 -7.15 -11.97 3.17
N SER A 11 -6.90 -11.18 2.13
CA SER A 11 -6.93 -9.72 2.24
C SER A 11 -8.35 -9.23 2.55
N LYS A 12 -8.48 -8.26 3.45
CA LYS A 12 -9.74 -7.62 3.84
C LYS A 12 -9.77 -6.19 3.34
N PHE A 13 -10.86 -5.81 2.69
CA PHE A 13 -11.12 -4.44 2.23
C PHE A 13 -12.46 -4.00 2.79
N GLU A 14 -12.44 -2.97 3.62
CA GLU A 14 -13.64 -2.43 4.27
C GLU A 14 -13.86 -0.97 3.84
N SER A 15 -14.96 -0.69 3.14
CA SER A 15 -15.30 0.67 2.68
C SER A 15 -16.28 1.41 3.60
N ASN A 16 -16.42 0.96 4.85
CA ASN A 16 -17.41 1.50 5.80
C ASN A 16 -17.13 2.97 6.17
N TYR A 17 -15.87 3.38 6.16
CA TYR A 17 -15.41 4.70 6.63
C TYR A 17 -14.91 5.61 5.49
N GLY A 18 -14.94 5.13 4.24
CA GLY A 18 -14.47 5.89 3.08
C GLY A 18 -14.31 5.03 1.82
N SER A 19 -14.19 5.69 0.67
CA SER A 19 -13.93 5.02 -0.61
C SER A 19 -12.51 4.43 -0.64
N LEU A 20 -12.33 3.25 -1.21
CA LEU A 20 -11.00 2.71 -1.51
C LEU A 20 -10.73 2.80 -3.01
N LEU A 21 -9.67 3.52 -3.36
CA LEU A 21 -9.18 3.62 -4.72
C LEU A 21 -7.84 2.91 -4.82
N ILE A 22 -7.77 1.91 -5.68
CA ILE A 22 -6.55 1.13 -5.91
C ILE A 22 -6.01 1.45 -7.30
N GLY A 23 -4.74 1.83 -7.37
CA GLY A 23 -4.03 2.07 -8.61
C GLY A 23 -3.81 0.81 -9.45
N ARG A 24 -3.07 0.98 -10.54
CA ARG A 24 -2.71 -0.08 -11.49
C ARG A 24 -1.42 -0.76 -11.07
N ARG A 25 -1.32 -2.06 -11.36
CA ARG A 25 -0.10 -2.85 -11.13
C ARG A 25 0.32 -2.87 -9.66
N CYS A 26 -0.66 -2.80 -8.77
CA CYS A 26 -0.43 -2.93 -7.34
C CYS A 26 -0.38 -4.42 -6.97
N LEU A 27 0.42 -4.73 -5.96
CA LEU A 27 0.46 -6.06 -5.34
C LEU A 27 -0.03 -5.94 -3.91
N VAL A 28 -1.12 -6.64 -3.58
CA VAL A 28 -1.69 -6.69 -2.24
C VAL A 28 -1.54 -8.10 -1.72
N HIS A 29 -0.68 -8.28 -0.72
CA HIS A 29 -0.38 -9.58 -0.13
C HIS A 29 -1.48 -10.06 0.82
N GLU A 30 -1.33 -11.28 1.32
CA GLU A 30 -2.30 -11.93 2.19
C GLU A 30 -2.45 -11.22 3.55
N ARG A 31 -3.63 -11.36 4.16
CA ARG A 31 -3.96 -10.77 5.47
C ARG A 31 -3.79 -9.24 5.56
N VAL A 32 -3.64 -8.56 4.43
CA VAL A 32 -3.69 -7.10 4.39
C VAL A 32 -5.09 -6.66 4.80
N HIS A 33 -5.18 -5.69 5.70
CA HIS A 33 -6.44 -5.11 6.14
C HIS A 33 -6.48 -3.64 5.73
N MET A 34 -7.26 -3.33 4.69
CA MET A 34 -7.50 -1.97 4.26
C MET A 34 -8.86 -1.47 4.72
N GLY A 35 -8.90 -0.22 5.16
CA GLY A 35 -10.11 0.42 5.66
C GLY A 35 -10.41 0.09 7.11
N ALA A 36 -9.38 -0.29 7.88
CA ALA A 36 -9.51 -0.50 9.31
C ALA A 36 -10.02 0.78 9.98
N ARG A 37 -10.88 0.60 10.99
CA ARG A 37 -11.36 1.71 11.82
C ARG A 37 -10.15 2.35 12.52
N PRO A 38 -9.96 3.68 12.41
CA PRO A 38 -8.90 4.35 13.14
C PRO A 38 -9.09 4.15 14.63
N ALA A 39 -8.01 3.79 15.33
CA ALA A 39 -8.04 3.55 16.78
C ALA A 39 -8.39 4.81 17.58
N ASP A 40 -8.05 5.98 17.05
CA ASP A 40 -8.29 7.29 17.64
C ASP A 40 -9.37 8.03 16.84
N LEU A 41 -10.56 8.22 17.42
CA LEU A 41 -11.68 8.90 16.74
C LEU A 41 -11.47 10.41 16.63
N ASP A 42 -10.70 11.02 17.53
CA ASP A 42 -10.44 12.46 17.55
C ASP A 42 -9.48 12.91 16.43
N THR A 43 -8.51 12.06 16.06
CA THR A 43 -7.58 12.32 14.95
C THR A 43 -8.04 11.75 13.60
N ALA A 44 -9.23 11.11 13.57
CA ALA A 44 -9.77 10.49 12.37
C ALA A 44 -10.21 11.56 11.36
N LYS A 45 -9.45 11.71 10.27
CA LYS A 45 -9.87 12.60 9.18
C LYS A 45 -10.96 11.88 8.36
N PRO A 46 -12.04 12.57 7.97
CA PRO A 46 -12.98 11.99 7.02
C PRO A 46 -12.28 11.85 5.66
N GLY A 47 -12.27 10.65 5.09
CA GLY A 47 -11.69 10.44 3.77
C GLY A 47 -11.46 8.98 3.41
N GLY A 48 -11.33 8.74 2.11
CA GLY A 48 -11.00 7.43 1.56
C GLY A 48 -9.54 7.04 1.71
N ILE A 49 -9.20 5.90 1.12
CA ILE A 49 -7.82 5.44 0.91
C ILE A 49 -7.54 5.53 -0.58
N VAL A 50 -6.42 6.15 -0.94
CA VAL A 50 -5.98 6.26 -2.34
C VAL A 50 -4.60 5.65 -2.49
N LEU A 51 -4.51 4.59 -3.29
CA LEU A 51 -3.25 3.96 -3.68
C LEU A 51 -2.87 4.40 -5.09
N GLY A 52 -1.64 4.87 -5.26
CA GLY A 52 -1.04 5.11 -6.58
C GLY A 52 -0.69 3.81 -7.32
N ASP A 53 -0.13 3.96 -8.52
CA ASP A 53 0.30 2.82 -9.33
C ASP A 53 1.57 2.16 -8.75
N TYR A 54 1.81 0.90 -9.08
CA TYR A 54 3.03 0.17 -8.66
C TYR A 54 3.26 0.11 -7.14
N VAL A 55 2.18 0.17 -6.36
CA VAL A 55 2.28 0.05 -4.89
C VAL A 55 2.30 -1.42 -4.49
N THR A 56 3.23 -1.77 -3.62
CA THR A 56 3.32 -3.11 -3.03
C THR A 56 2.96 -3.03 -1.55
N ILE A 57 1.96 -3.79 -1.14
CA ILE A 57 1.54 -3.92 0.26
C ILE A 57 1.81 -5.35 0.68
N GLU A 58 2.78 -5.53 1.58
CA GLU A 58 3.18 -6.82 2.10
C GLU A 58 2.22 -7.33 3.18
N ALA A 59 2.37 -8.62 3.51
CA ALA A 59 1.42 -9.37 4.32
C ALA A 59 1.27 -8.81 5.74
N GLY A 60 0.04 -8.85 6.25
CA GLY A 60 -0.29 -8.38 7.62
C GLY A 60 -0.15 -6.88 7.83
N SER A 61 -0.02 -6.09 6.76
CA SER A 61 -0.06 -4.64 6.85
C SER A 61 -1.49 -4.15 7.08
N THR A 62 -1.65 -3.15 7.93
CA THR A 62 -2.95 -2.54 8.24
C THR A 62 -2.96 -1.09 7.77
N ILE A 63 -3.98 -0.73 6.99
CA ILE A 63 -4.17 0.62 6.46
C ILE A 63 -5.50 1.14 7.00
N GLU A 64 -5.40 2.13 7.88
CA GLU A 64 -6.58 2.80 8.43
C GLU A 64 -7.23 3.71 7.39
N ALA A 65 -8.57 3.73 7.40
CA ALA A 65 -9.34 4.69 6.63
C ALA A 65 -9.22 6.08 7.30
N GLY A 66 -9.01 7.12 6.49
CA GLY A 66 -9.04 8.49 6.98
C GLY A 66 -8.29 9.50 6.11
N GLY A 67 -8.50 9.47 4.80
CA GLY A 67 -7.75 10.34 3.87
C GLY A 67 -6.28 9.92 3.73
N THR A 68 -6.02 8.61 3.80
CA THR A 68 -4.70 8.03 3.65
C THR A 68 -4.34 7.98 2.16
N GLU A 69 -3.24 8.61 1.79
CA GLU A 69 -2.76 8.69 0.41
C GLU A 69 -1.42 7.98 0.31
N ILE A 70 -1.29 7.00 -0.58
CA ILE A 70 -0.04 6.27 -0.84
C ILE A 70 0.44 6.56 -2.25
N GLY A 71 1.59 7.21 -2.35
CA GLY A 71 2.22 7.56 -3.62
C GLY A 71 2.70 6.35 -4.41
N GLU A 72 2.83 6.56 -5.72
CA GLU A 72 3.30 5.57 -6.69
C GLU A 72 4.65 4.94 -6.31
N GLY A 73 4.81 3.64 -6.54
CA GLY A 73 6.10 2.94 -6.34
C GLY A 73 6.47 2.76 -4.87
N THR A 74 5.55 3.04 -3.95
CA THR A 74 5.75 2.84 -2.52
C THR A 74 5.68 1.36 -2.16
N VAL A 75 6.58 0.93 -1.30
CA VAL A 75 6.62 -0.43 -0.77
C VAL A 75 6.33 -0.37 0.73
N VAL A 76 5.25 -1.03 1.13
CA VAL A 76 4.86 -1.23 2.53
C VAL A 76 5.32 -2.63 2.93
N GLN A 77 6.31 -2.73 3.82
CA GLN A 77 6.83 -4.00 4.32
C GLN A 77 5.87 -4.66 5.34
N PRO A 78 6.01 -5.97 5.60
CA PRO A 78 5.02 -6.72 6.38
C PRO A 78 4.87 -6.21 7.81
N GLY A 79 3.64 -6.28 8.32
CA GLY A 79 3.29 -5.85 9.68
C GLY A 79 3.35 -4.34 9.90
N SER A 80 3.46 -3.54 8.84
CA SER A 80 3.41 -2.08 8.96
C SER A 80 1.98 -1.59 9.20
N ILE A 81 1.84 -0.55 10.02
CA ILE A 81 0.56 0.09 10.33
C ILE A 81 0.60 1.52 9.80
N ILE A 82 -0.30 1.83 8.88
CA ILE A 82 -0.48 3.16 8.32
C ILE A 82 -1.73 3.75 8.96
N ARG A 83 -1.54 4.74 9.84
CA ARG A 83 -2.66 5.37 10.53
C ARG A 83 -3.38 6.42 9.69
N SER A 84 -4.60 6.76 10.12
CA SER A 84 -5.49 7.71 9.46
C SER A 84 -4.79 9.05 9.15
N GLY A 85 -5.03 9.56 7.95
CA GLY A 85 -4.55 10.87 7.50
C GLY A 85 -3.08 10.92 7.12
N ALA A 86 -2.39 9.78 7.04
CA ALA A 86 -1.02 9.70 6.55
C ALA A 86 -0.97 9.96 5.04
N ARG A 87 -0.06 10.84 4.62
CA ARG A 87 0.23 11.12 3.22
C ARG A 87 1.63 10.67 2.90
N ILE A 88 1.75 9.60 2.13
CA ILE A 88 3.02 8.99 1.77
C ILE A 88 3.38 9.42 0.34
N GLY A 89 4.54 10.04 0.19
CA GLY A 89 5.09 10.43 -1.11
C GLY A 89 5.41 9.23 -2.03
N LYS A 90 5.96 9.53 -3.20
CA LYS A 90 6.34 8.53 -4.21
C LYS A 90 7.63 7.79 -3.85
N ASN A 91 7.73 6.54 -4.28
CA ASN A 91 8.89 5.66 -4.09
C ASN A 91 9.33 5.52 -2.63
N CYS A 92 8.39 5.63 -1.68
CA CYS A 92 8.72 5.47 -0.27
C CYS A 92 8.92 4.00 0.08
N THR A 93 9.67 3.73 1.15
CA THR A 93 9.81 2.38 1.70
C THR A 93 9.49 2.42 3.17
N ILE A 94 8.38 1.80 3.54
CA ILE A 94 8.00 1.64 4.94
C ILE A 94 8.57 0.31 5.38
N THR A 95 9.40 0.31 6.42
CA THR A 95 10.03 -0.93 6.89
C THR A 95 9.08 -1.77 7.74
N HIS A 96 9.39 -3.06 7.87
CA HIS A 96 8.64 -4.04 8.65
C HIS A 96 8.34 -3.54 10.06
N MET A 97 7.11 -3.82 10.53
CA MET A 97 6.63 -3.38 11.86
C MET A 97 6.75 -1.87 12.11
N SER A 98 6.75 -1.04 11.06
CA SER A 98 6.72 0.41 11.23
C SER A 98 5.30 0.89 11.53
N ASP A 99 5.20 1.81 12.47
CA ASP A 99 3.96 2.53 12.79
C ASP A 99 4.08 3.98 12.30
N ILE A 100 3.20 4.37 11.38
CA ILE A 100 3.13 5.75 10.89
C ILE A 100 2.06 6.47 11.68
N ALA A 101 2.46 7.52 12.40
CA ALA A 101 1.58 8.38 13.17
C ALA A 101 0.49 9.04 12.29
N PRO A 102 -0.71 9.30 12.83
CA PRO A 102 -1.79 9.88 12.06
C PRO A 102 -1.46 11.30 11.61
N GLY A 103 -1.90 11.68 10.42
CA GLY A 103 -1.61 13.00 9.84
C GLY A 103 -0.16 13.21 9.35
N THR A 104 0.71 12.20 9.44
CA THR A 104 2.10 12.30 8.99
C THR A 104 2.18 12.51 7.49
N VAL A 105 2.93 13.52 7.06
CA VAL A 105 3.27 13.75 5.65
C VAL A 105 4.71 13.30 5.41
N LEU A 106 4.87 12.28 4.58
CA LEU A 106 6.16 11.72 4.21
C LEU A 106 6.58 12.25 2.83
N PRO A 107 7.78 12.84 2.67
CA PRO A 107 8.25 13.30 1.38
C PRO A 107 8.66 12.13 0.47
N ASP A 108 8.75 12.40 -0.83
CA ASP A 108 9.16 11.42 -1.83
C ASP A 108 10.55 10.81 -1.54
N ASN A 109 10.75 9.55 -1.94
CA ASN A 109 11.98 8.78 -1.76
C ASN A 109 12.40 8.60 -0.28
N THR A 110 11.43 8.58 0.64
CA THR A 110 11.74 8.39 2.07
C THR A 110 11.64 6.93 2.47
N VAL A 111 12.62 6.49 3.26
CA VAL A 111 12.61 5.21 3.96
C VAL A 111 12.27 5.48 5.43
N VAL A 112 11.21 4.86 5.92
CA VAL A 112 10.78 4.94 7.33
C VAL A 112 11.19 3.67 8.04
N PHE A 113 12.01 3.81 9.07
CA PHE A 113 12.46 2.72 9.91
C PHE A 113 11.50 2.50 11.09
N SER A 114 11.44 1.26 11.58
CA SER A 114 10.61 0.87 12.74
C SER A 114 10.97 1.60 14.04
N ASN A 115 12.17 2.17 14.13
CA ASN A 115 12.60 3.03 15.24
C ASN A 115 12.11 4.49 15.12
N GLY A 116 11.23 4.80 14.15
CA GLY A 116 10.73 6.15 13.88
C GLY A 116 11.72 7.07 13.16
N THR A 117 12.93 6.60 12.86
CA THR A 117 13.87 7.38 12.03
C THR A 117 13.41 7.37 10.58
N ARG A 118 13.49 8.53 9.95
CA ARG A 118 13.24 8.71 8.52
C ARG A 118 14.55 9.03 7.83
N ARG A 119 14.82 8.34 6.73
CA ARG A 119 15.97 8.61 5.88
C ARG A 119 15.45 8.96 4.50
N ILE A 120 15.81 10.13 4.00
CA ILE A 120 15.52 10.50 2.63
C ILE A 120 16.64 9.90 1.78
N ASP A 121 16.27 8.96 0.92
CA ASP A 121 17.22 8.36 -0.01
C ASP A 121 17.31 9.25 -1.25
N ARG A 122 18.52 9.74 -1.54
CA ARG A 122 18.81 10.53 -2.76
C ARG A 122 19.27 9.65 -3.92
N ARG A 123 19.36 8.34 -3.74
CA ARG A 123 19.77 7.44 -4.82
C ARG A 123 18.51 7.14 -5.62
N GLU A 124 18.58 7.34 -6.94
CA GLU A 124 17.51 7.05 -7.89
C GLU A 124 17.32 5.52 -8.09
N VAL A 125 17.10 4.79 -7.00
CA VAL A 125 16.89 3.32 -7.01
C VAL A 125 15.44 2.97 -7.39
N SER A 126 14.63 3.96 -7.78
CA SER A 126 13.23 3.77 -8.17
C SER A 126 13.08 2.85 -9.38
N ASP A 127 13.97 2.95 -10.37
CA ASP A 127 13.83 2.20 -11.62
C ASP A 127 14.09 0.70 -11.44
N SER A 128 15.13 0.33 -10.70
CA SER A 128 15.45 -1.08 -10.44
C SER A 128 14.35 -1.77 -9.64
N ARG A 129 13.71 -1.05 -8.71
CA ARG A 129 12.56 -1.54 -7.93
C ARG A 129 11.31 -1.71 -8.79
N LYS A 130 10.99 -0.74 -9.64
CA LYS A 130 9.87 -0.84 -10.59
C LYS A 130 10.06 -2.02 -11.54
N ILE A 131 11.29 -2.24 -12.03
CA ILE A 131 11.61 -3.39 -12.88
C ILE A 131 11.41 -4.71 -12.13
N ALA A 132 11.84 -4.81 -10.88
CA ALA A 132 11.62 -6.01 -10.06
C ALA A 132 10.13 -6.29 -9.86
N LEU A 133 9.33 -5.26 -9.59
CA LEU A 133 7.89 -5.36 -9.42
C LEU A 133 7.20 -5.84 -10.71
N ILE A 134 7.56 -5.26 -11.86
CA ILE A 134 7.02 -5.65 -13.17
C ILE A 134 7.35 -7.12 -13.46
N LYS A 135 8.57 -7.57 -13.13
CA LYS A 135 8.95 -8.98 -13.27
C LYS A 135 8.10 -9.89 -12.38
N GLN A 136 7.90 -9.51 -11.11
CA GLN A 136 7.03 -10.26 -10.20
C GLN A 136 5.60 -10.33 -10.73
N LEU A 137 5.06 -9.21 -11.22
CA LEU A 137 3.72 -9.16 -11.80
C LEU A 137 3.59 -10.06 -13.04
N ALA A 138 4.59 -10.06 -13.92
CA ALA A 138 4.62 -10.93 -15.10
C ALA A 138 4.60 -12.42 -14.71
N ILE A 139 5.34 -12.80 -13.66
CA ILE A 139 5.36 -14.16 -13.12
C ILE A 139 4.01 -14.51 -12.49
N LEU A 140 3.46 -13.64 -11.64
CA LEU A 140 2.17 -13.86 -10.97
C LEU A 140 1.03 -14.00 -11.97
N ARG A 141 1.04 -13.21 -13.05
CA ARG A 141 0.08 -13.34 -14.15
C ARG A 141 0.17 -14.69 -14.86
N LYS A 142 1.37 -15.27 -14.97
CA LYS A 142 1.55 -16.61 -15.56
C LYS A 142 1.09 -17.71 -14.60
N MET A 143 1.32 -17.54 -13.29
CA MET A 143 0.96 -18.54 -12.27
C MET A 143 -0.52 -18.51 -11.89
N ILE A 144 -1.18 -17.35 -11.93
CA ILE A 144 -2.59 -17.18 -11.58
C ILE A 144 -3.37 -16.91 -12.87
N PRO A 145 -3.75 -17.96 -13.63
CA PRO A 145 -4.59 -17.76 -14.80
C PRO A 145 -5.96 -17.25 -14.35
N SER A 146 -6.33 -16.05 -14.82
CA SER A 146 -7.70 -15.57 -14.68
C SER A 146 -8.56 -16.38 -15.64
N ASN A 147 -9.34 -17.33 -15.11
CA ASN A 147 -10.29 -18.10 -15.89
C ASN A 147 -11.73 -17.63 -15.58
N PRO A 148 -12.22 -16.56 -16.24
CA PRO A 148 -13.55 -16.02 -15.98
C PRO A 148 -14.68 -17.00 -16.31
N ASP A 149 -14.46 -17.97 -17.20
CA ASP A 149 -15.46 -18.99 -17.55
C ASP A 149 -15.74 -19.98 -16.41
N LYS A 150 -14.91 -20.03 -15.37
CA LYS A 150 -15.16 -20.84 -14.16
C LYS A 150 -16.25 -20.25 -13.24
N PHE A 151 -16.64 -18.99 -13.45
CA PHE A 151 -17.59 -18.26 -12.61
C PHE A 151 -18.91 -17.91 -13.35
N LYS A 152 -19.17 -18.54 -14.50
CA LYS A 152 -20.48 -18.53 -15.18
C LYS A 152 -21.40 -19.61 -14.62
#